data_AF-A0AAW9SFK5-F1
#
_entry.id   AF-A0AAW9SFK5-F1
#
_cell.length_a   1.000
_cell.length_b   1.000
_cell.length_c   1.000
_cell.angle_alpha   90.00
_cell.angle_beta   90.00
_cell.angle_gamma   90.00
#
_symmetry.space_group_name_H-M   'P 1'
#
loop_
_entity.id
_entity.type
_entity.pdbx_description
1 polymer ?
#
loop_
_entity_poly.entity_id
_entity_poly.type
_entity_poly.pdbx_seq_one_letter_code
_entity_poly.pdbx_strand_id
1 'polypeptide(L)'
;MQPSTAPVDLEPIWTGSSEADRARRLALIEAFALADDHGLPRGRYDPDRLMERLAGVSGGRDRGLLEIELTRTFLQFAHDLQSGVLEPGKASSLIKRKAPRRSSEELLTLLSTQPPESVFRMLVPSSPEYTRLMQAKLRLEHRLQHGGWGSVVPTSSLRPGESGNTVVALRNRLVAMGYLRPSLSATYDDRIEAAVRDFQCRSRAGAGRRCRHQHHARDQHRPRRAAAVDHGGDGARALAEPARGQGPAAHPGEPRRLSRADYR
;
A
#
# COMPACT_ATOMS: atom_id res chain seq x y z
N MET A 1 9.38 -51.20 -33.83
CA MET A 1 8.56 -50.31 -32.99
C MET A 1 8.94 -48.88 -33.34
N GLN A 2 8.23 -48.27 -34.29
CA GLN A 2 8.45 -46.86 -34.67
C GLN A 2 7.70 -45.97 -33.66
N PRO A 3 8.29 -44.87 -33.16
CA PRO A 3 7.56 -43.93 -32.33
C PRO A 3 6.48 -43.24 -33.17
N SER A 4 5.24 -43.30 -32.72
CA SER A 4 4.13 -42.57 -33.36
C SER A 4 4.31 -41.07 -33.12
N THR A 5 4.93 -40.37 -34.07
CA THR A 5 4.90 -38.90 -34.13
C THR A 5 3.59 -38.47 -34.78
N ALA A 6 2.47 -38.73 -34.11
CA ALA A 6 1.27 -37.96 -34.35
C ALA A 6 1.61 -36.49 -34.03
N PRO A 7 1.25 -35.51 -34.88
CA PRO A 7 1.32 -34.12 -34.47
C PRO A 7 0.42 -33.96 -33.25
N VAL A 8 0.98 -33.44 -32.15
CA VAL A 8 0.15 -32.99 -31.05
C VAL A 8 -0.50 -31.71 -31.55
N ASP A 9 -1.76 -31.79 -31.94
CA ASP A 9 -2.58 -30.63 -32.29
C ASP A 9 -2.82 -29.78 -31.04
N LEU A 10 -1.79 -29.02 -30.67
CA LEU A 10 -1.84 -27.96 -29.68
C LEU A 10 -2.64 -26.80 -30.27
N GLU A 11 -3.93 -26.78 -29.97
CA GLU A 11 -4.77 -25.61 -30.23
C GLU A 11 -4.17 -24.40 -29.47
N PRO A 12 -3.83 -23.30 -30.16
CA PRO A 12 -3.17 -22.16 -29.52
C PRO A 12 -4.14 -21.44 -28.59
N ILE A 13 -3.69 -21.14 -27.37
CA ILE A 13 -4.43 -20.36 -26.38
C ILE A 13 -4.23 -18.86 -26.63
N TRP A 14 -3.04 -18.44 -27.06
CA TRP A 14 -2.69 -17.02 -27.13
C TRP A 14 -2.53 -16.47 -28.54
N THR A 15 -2.05 -17.28 -29.48
CA THR A 15 -1.57 -16.80 -30.79
C THR A 15 -2.54 -17.01 -31.95
N GLY A 16 -3.74 -17.52 -31.65
CA GLY A 16 -4.85 -17.55 -32.59
C GLY A 16 -5.39 -16.15 -32.97
N SER A 17 -6.22 -16.12 -34.01
CA SER A 17 -6.82 -14.91 -34.57
C SER A 17 -8.27 -14.67 -34.12
N SER A 18 -8.77 -15.41 -33.14
CA SER A 18 -10.14 -15.21 -32.64
C SER A 18 -10.23 -14.01 -31.68
N GLU A 19 -11.43 -13.49 -31.49
CA GLU A 19 -11.69 -12.47 -30.46
C GLU A 19 -11.41 -12.99 -29.05
N ALA A 20 -11.52 -14.30 -28.80
CA ALA A 20 -11.14 -14.90 -27.51
C ALA A 20 -9.62 -14.84 -27.28
N ASP A 21 -8.81 -15.08 -28.31
CA ASP A 21 -7.35 -14.93 -28.24
C ASP A 21 -6.96 -13.47 -28.00
N ARG A 22 -7.67 -12.55 -28.67
CA ARG A 22 -7.49 -11.11 -28.49
C ARG A 22 -7.83 -10.66 -27.07
N ALA A 23 -8.94 -11.13 -26.52
CA ALA A 23 -9.35 -10.84 -25.14
C ALA A 23 -8.32 -11.38 -24.13
N ARG A 24 -7.82 -12.62 -24.33
CA ARG A 24 -6.75 -13.20 -23.49
C ARG A 24 -5.49 -12.35 -23.49
N ARG A 25 -5.01 -11.92 -24.68
CA ARG A 25 -3.84 -11.04 -24.81
C ARG A 25 -4.05 -9.68 -24.14
N LEU A 26 -5.23 -9.05 -24.32
CA LEU A 26 -5.56 -7.78 -23.69
C LEU A 26 -5.56 -7.89 -22.15
N ALA A 27 -6.26 -8.89 -21.61
CA ALA A 27 -6.34 -9.11 -20.16
C ALA A 27 -4.96 -9.40 -19.53
N LEU A 28 -4.04 -10.05 -20.25
CA LEU A 28 -2.65 -10.25 -19.79
C LEU A 28 -1.87 -8.93 -19.75
N ILE A 29 -2.04 -8.04 -20.74
CA ILE A 29 -1.41 -6.70 -20.77
C ILE A 29 -1.95 -5.85 -19.60
N GLU A 30 -3.26 -5.85 -19.38
CA GLU A 30 -3.89 -5.14 -18.24
C GLU A 30 -3.39 -5.68 -16.90
N ALA A 31 -3.25 -7.01 -16.77
CA ALA A 31 -2.72 -7.64 -15.56
C ALA A 31 -1.26 -7.25 -15.29
N PHE A 32 -0.45 -7.02 -16.33
CA PHE A 32 0.94 -6.55 -16.20
C PHE A 32 0.99 -5.07 -15.81
N ALA A 33 0.13 -4.22 -16.38
CA ALA A 33 0.02 -2.81 -15.98
C ALA A 33 -0.33 -2.66 -14.48
N LEU A 34 -1.14 -3.56 -13.92
CA LEU A 34 -1.51 -3.61 -12.49
C LEU A 34 -0.54 -4.42 -11.61
N ALA A 35 0.50 -5.04 -12.17
CA ALA A 35 1.39 -5.94 -11.44
C ALA A 35 2.10 -5.23 -10.27
N ASP A 36 2.53 -3.97 -10.46
CA ASP A 36 3.19 -3.18 -9.42
C ASP A 36 2.24 -2.82 -8.27
N ASP A 37 0.97 -2.51 -8.57
CA ASP A 37 -0.04 -2.27 -7.54
C ASP A 37 -0.13 -3.49 -6.63
N HIS A 38 -0.21 -4.69 -7.24
CA HIS A 38 -0.17 -5.98 -6.55
C HIS A 38 1.17 -6.32 -5.84
N GLY A 39 2.19 -5.46 -5.94
CA GLY A 39 3.50 -5.62 -5.31
C GLY A 39 4.44 -6.57 -6.06
N LEU A 40 4.16 -6.84 -7.34
CA LEU A 40 4.99 -7.66 -8.21
C LEU A 40 6.06 -6.82 -8.93
N PRO A 41 7.22 -7.38 -9.34
CA PRO A 41 8.32 -6.58 -9.87
C PRO A 41 8.02 -6.10 -11.30
N ARG A 42 7.92 -4.78 -11.51
CA ARG A 42 7.67 -4.16 -12.84
C ARG A 42 8.50 -4.77 -13.97
N GLY A 43 9.82 -4.88 -13.81
CA GLY A 43 10.72 -5.42 -14.84
C GLY A 43 10.53 -6.91 -15.18
N ARG A 44 9.65 -7.64 -14.47
CA ARG A 44 9.22 -9.00 -14.81
C ARG A 44 7.91 -9.03 -15.59
N TYR A 45 7.04 -8.03 -15.38
CA TYR A 45 5.68 -7.96 -15.91
C TYR A 45 5.50 -6.61 -16.61
N ASP A 46 6.15 -6.49 -17.76
CA ASP A 46 6.25 -5.27 -18.55
C ASP A 46 5.22 -5.29 -19.70
N PRO A 47 4.20 -4.42 -19.69
CA PRO A 47 3.15 -4.41 -20.71
C PRO A 47 3.66 -3.86 -22.05
N ASP A 48 4.58 -2.89 -22.05
CA ASP A 48 5.08 -2.25 -23.26
C ASP A 48 5.96 -3.23 -24.05
N ARG A 49 6.88 -3.89 -23.34
CA ARG A 49 7.69 -4.98 -23.91
C ARG A 49 6.84 -6.13 -24.43
N LEU A 50 5.72 -6.46 -23.77
CA LEU A 50 4.78 -7.47 -24.26
C LEU A 50 4.10 -7.00 -25.57
N MET A 51 3.68 -5.73 -25.66
CA MET A 51 3.10 -5.18 -26.90
C MET A 51 4.10 -5.17 -28.06
N GLU A 52 5.35 -4.74 -27.83
CA GLU A 52 6.45 -4.83 -28.81
C GLU A 52 6.66 -6.28 -29.28
N ARG A 53 6.69 -7.23 -28.34
CA ARG A 53 6.87 -8.65 -28.61
C ARG A 53 5.74 -9.23 -29.45
N LEU A 54 4.49 -8.81 -29.20
CA LEU A 54 3.32 -9.19 -30.00
C LEU A 54 3.37 -8.60 -31.41
N ALA A 55 3.79 -7.34 -31.56
CA ALA A 55 3.87 -6.64 -32.85
C ALA A 55 4.97 -7.21 -33.77
N GLY A 56 6.07 -7.73 -33.21
CA GLY A 56 7.20 -8.27 -33.97
C GLY A 56 7.01 -9.68 -34.56
N VAL A 57 5.92 -10.40 -34.25
CA VAL A 57 5.76 -11.82 -34.63
C VAL A 57 5.52 -12.01 -36.11
N SER A 58 6.45 -12.70 -36.79
CA SER A 58 6.38 -12.98 -38.22
C SER A 58 6.38 -14.48 -38.53
N GLY A 59 5.26 -15.00 -39.02
CA GLY A 59 5.13 -16.40 -39.45
C GLY A 59 4.94 -17.41 -38.31
N GLY A 60 4.92 -18.71 -38.66
CA GLY A 60 4.49 -19.79 -37.77
C GLY A 60 5.45 -20.11 -36.62
N ARG A 61 6.77 -20.05 -36.85
CA ARG A 61 7.79 -20.34 -35.81
C ARG A 61 7.72 -19.33 -34.67
N ASP A 62 7.60 -18.05 -35.00
CA ASP A 62 7.54 -16.96 -34.02
C ASP A 62 6.26 -17.03 -33.19
N ARG A 63 5.13 -17.39 -33.81
CA ARG A 63 3.87 -17.68 -33.08
C ARG A 63 4.05 -18.82 -32.09
N GLY A 64 4.66 -19.95 -32.49
CA GLY A 64 4.91 -21.07 -31.58
C GLY A 64 5.83 -20.72 -30.39
N LEU A 65 6.83 -19.87 -30.61
CA LEU A 65 7.70 -19.37 -29.53
C LEU A 65 6.95 -18.41 -28.60
N LEU A 66 6.15 -17.49 -29.16
CA LEU A 66 5.31 -16.57 -28.40
C LEU A 66 4.27 -17.33 -27.55
N GLU A 67 3.61 -18.36 -28.10
CA GLU A 67 2.63 -19.19 -27.40
C GLU A 67 3.19 -19.77 -26.10
N ILE A 68 4.43 -20.29 -26.16
CA ILE A 68 5.16 -20.83 -25.00
C ILE A 68 5.57 -19.71 -24.03
N GLU A 69 6.02 -18.56 -24.53
CA GLU A 69 6.42 -17.40 -23.75
C GLU A 69 5.25 -16.81 -22.93
N LEU A 70 4.09 -16.61 -23.57
CA LEU A 70 2.88 -16.09 -22.92
C LEU A 70 2.33 -17.09 -21.90
N THR A 71 2.27 -18.38 -22.26
CA THR A 71 1.86 -19.46 -21.35
C THR A 71 2.71 -19.50 -20.09
N ARG A 72 4.05 -19.46 -20.23
CA ARG A 72 4.98 -19.46 -19.08
C ARG A 72 4.82 -18.20 -18.23
N THR A 73 4.71 -17.03 -18.86
CA THR A 73 4.61 -15.76 -18.13
C THR A 73 3.28 -15.62 -17.40
N PHE A 74 2.17 -16.07 -18.00
CA PHE A 74 0.87 -16.17 -17.33
C PHE A 74 0.89 -17.08 -16.10
N LEU A 75 1.46 -18.29 -16.23
CA LEU A 75 1.57 -19.23 -15.11
C LEU A 75 2.44 -18.65 -13.98
N GLN A 76 3.58 -18.02 -14.32
CA GLN A 76 4.42 -17.35 -13.33
C GLN A 76 3.70 -16.19 -12.65
N PHE A 77 2.98 -15.34 -13.41
CA PHE A 77 2.17 -14.24 -12.87
C PHE A 77 1.09 -14.76 -11.91
N ALA A 78 0.35 -15.80 -12.31
CA ALA A 78 -0.70 -16.40 -11.48
C ALA A 78 -0.15 -16.97 -10.17
N HIS A 79 1.00 -17.64 -10.20
CA HIS A 79 1.65 -18.13 -8.98
C HIS A 79 2.21 -16.99 -8.12
N ASP A 80 2.90 -16.00 -8.71
CA ASP A 80 3.44 -14.85 -7.98
C ASP A 80 2.33 -14.05 -7.29
N LEU A 81 1.17 -13.87 -7.95
CA LEU A 81 0.01 -13.16 -7.40
C LEU A 81 -0.72 -13.94 -6.29
N GLN A 82 -0.91 -15.26 -6.47
CA GLN A 82 -1.58 -16.10 -5.46
C GLN A 82 -0.72 -16.35 -4.21
N SER A 83 0.61 -16.47 -4.39
CA SER A 83 1.50 -17.03 -3.37
C SER A 83 2.69 -16.15 -2.97
N GLY A 84 2.90 -15.05 -3.68
CA GLY A 84 4.09 -14.22 -3.59
C GLY A 84 5.23 -14.72 -4.47
N VAL A 85 6.08 -13.78 -4.90
CA VAL A 85 7.29 -13.98 -5.70
C VAL A 85 8.34 -14.88 -5.03
N LEU A 86 8.30 -14.97 -3.69
CA LEU A 86 9.28 -15.71 -2.90
C LEU A 86 8.75 -17.09 -2.51
N GLU A 87 9.53 -18.13 -2.74
CA GLU A 87 9.31 -19.43 -2.11
C GLU A 87 9.64 -19.33 -0.61
N PRO A 88 8.65 -19.43 0.31
CA PRO A 88 8.87 -19.02 1.70
C PRO A 88 9.95 -19.84 2.42
N GLY A 89 10.00 -21.16 2.17
CA GLY A 89 10.99 -22.06 2.75
C GLY A 89 12.41 -21.87 2.20
N LYS A 90 12.58 -21.32 0.98
CA LYS A 90 13.88 -20.92 0.44
C LYS A 90 14.33 -19.56 0.97
N ALA A 91 13.38 -18.64 1.18
CA ALA A 91 13.66 -17.31 1.74
C ALA A 91 14.04 -17.37 3.23
N SER A 92 13.38 -18.22 4.03
CA SER A 92 13.80 -18.53 5.40
C SER A 92 13.16 -19.83 5.89
N SER A 93 13.97 -20.71 6.49
CA SER A 93 13.52 -21.97 7.08
C SER A 93 12.50 -21.79 8.22
N LEU A 94 12.39 -20.59 8.79
CA LEU A 94 11.41 -20.23 9.81
C LEU A 94 10.01 -19.97 9.24
N ILE A 95 9.88 -19.67 7.93
CA ILE A 95 8.59 -19.36 7.32
C ILE A 95 7.90 -20.67 6.88
N LYS A 96 7.16 -21.29 7.81
CA LYS A 96 6.44 -22.55 7.58
C LYS A 96 5.13 -22.43 6.79
N ARG A 97 4.82 -21.27 6.20
CA ARG A 97 3.58 -21.08 5.41
C ARG A 97 3.67 -21.85 4.08
N LYS A 98 2.70 -22.73 3.85
CA LYS A 98 2.34 -23.20 2.50
C LYS A 98 1.27 -22.27 1.96
N ALA A 99 1.58 -21.50 0.92
CA ALA A 99 0.56 -20.74 0.20
C ALA A 99 -0.22 -21.70 -0.73
N PRO A 100 -1.56 -21.63 -0.78
CA PRO A 100 -2.32 -22.39 -1.77
C PRO A 100 -1.98 -21.88 -3.17
N ARG A 101 -1.74 -22.82 -4.09
CA ARG A 101 -1.50 -22.56 -5.51
C ARG A 101 -2.40 -23.48 -6.32
N ARG A 102 -3.06 -22.95 -7.34
CA ARG A 102 -3.73 -23.76 -8.37
C ARG A 102 -2.69 -24.49 -9.20
N SER A 103 -3.09 -25.61 -9.83
CA SER A 103 -2.19 -26.31 -10.76
C SER A 103 -2.07 -25.54 -12.08
N SER A 104 -1.00 -25.78 -12.84
CA SER A 104 -0.84 -25.13 -14.15
C SER A 104 -1.92 -25.57 -15.14
N GLU A 105 -2.35 -26.82 -15.06
CA GLU A 105 -3.42 -27.42 -15.86
C GLU A 105 -4.77 -26.78 -15.52
N GLU A 106 -5.08 -26.56 -14.24
CA GLU A 106 -6.28 -25.85 -13.79
C GLU A 106 -6.30 -24.40 -14.33
N LEU A 107 -5.17 -23.69 -14.21
CA LEU A 107 -5.05 -22.30 -14.67
C LEU A 107 -5.25 -22.16 -16.19
N LEU A 108 -4.67 -23.06 -16.99
CA LEU A 108 -4.84 -23.06 -18.45
C LEU A 108 -6.26 -23.49 -18.84
N THR A 109 -6.84 -24.48 -18.16
CA THR A 109 -8.23 -24.90 -18.37
C THR A 109 -9.21 -23.75 -18.10
N LEU A 110 -9.02 -23.00 -17.00
CA LEU A 110 -9.81 -21.82 -16.70
C LEU A 110 -9.67 -20.75 -17.78
N LEU A 111 -8.44 -20.46 -18.23
CA LEU A 111 -8.17 -19.44 -19.25
C LEU A 111 -8.78 -19.79 -20.63
N SER A 112 -8.86 -21.08 -20.97
CA SER A 112 -9.49 -21.55 -22.22
C SER A 112 -11.02 -21.62 -22.14
N THR A 113 -11.61 -21.77 -20.96
CA THR A 113 -13.06 -22.03 -20.78
C THR A 113 -13.86 -20.89 -20.16
N GLN A 114 -13.22 -19.86 -19.61
CA GLN A 114 -13.87 -18.72 -18.93
C GLN A 114 -13.44 -17.38 -19.55
N PRO A 115 -14.23 -16.30 -19.38
CA PRO A 115 -13.82 -14.96 -19.76
C PRO A 115 -12.51 -14.57 -19.05
N PRO A 116 -11.46 -14.14 -19.77
CA PRO A 116 -10.12 -14.00 -19.20
C PRO A 116 -10.07 -12.98 -18.07
N GLU A 117 -10.83 -11.90 -18.15
CA GLU A 117 -10.93 -10.87 -17.11
C GLU A 117 -11.49 -11.45 -15.81
N SER A 118 -12.35 -12.47 -15.90
CA SER A 118 -12.85 -13.22 -14.74
C SER A 118 -11.76 -14.10 -14.12
N VAL A 119 -10.97 -14.78 -14.96
CA VAL A 119 -9.83 -15.59 -14.54
C VAL A 119 -8.81 -14.73 -13.79
N PHE A 120 -8.36 -13.61 -14.39
CA PHE A 120 -7.40 -12.70 -13.75
C PHE A 120 -7.91 -12.12 -12.41
N ARG A 121 -9.19 -11.71 -12.33
CA ARG A 121 -9.79 -11.27 -11.04
C ARG A 121 -9.78 -12.37 -9.97
N MET A 122 -9.94 -13.64 -10.35
CA MET A 122 -9.90 -14.78 -9.41
C MET A 122 -8.49 -15.12 -8.90
N LEU A 123 -7.43 -14.61 -9.55
CA LEU A 123 -6.06 -14.79 -9.10
C LEU A 123 -5.69 -13.87 -7.92
N VAL A 124 -6.33 -12.71 -7.80
CA VAL A 124 -6.10 -11.73 -6.73
C VAL A 124 -6.56 -12.33 -5.38
N PRO A 125 -5.71 -12.38 -4.34
CA PRO A 125 -6.11 -12.89 -3.03
C PRO A 125 -7.25 -12.06 -2.41
N SER A 126 -8.36 -12.71 -2.07
CA SER A 126 -9.57 -12.07 -1.55
C SER A 126 -9.59 -11.86 -0.03
N SER A 127 -8.48 -12.11 0.68
CA SER A 127 -8.46 -12.01 2.14
C SER A 127 -8.47 -10.55 2.63
N PRO A 128 -9.15 -10.23 3.75
CA PRO A 128 -9.12 -8.90 4.35
C PRO A 128 -7.68 -8.43 4.68
N GLU A 129 -6.79 -9.36 5.01
CA GLU A 129 -5.38 -9.11 5.26
C GLU A 129 -4.65 -8.62 4.01
N TYR A 130 -4.92 -9.21 2.85
CA TYR A 130 -4.35 -8.78 1.58
C TYR A 130 -4.78 -7.35 1.25
N THR A 131 -6.08 -7.05 1.35
CA THR A 131 -6.61 -5.70 1.13
C THR A 131 -6.02 -4.67 2.10
N ARG A 132 -5.81 -5.03 3.38
CA ARG A 132 -5.15 -4.15 4.36
C ARG A 132 -3.67 -3.88 4.02
N LEU A 133 -2.96 -4.89 3.51
CA LEU A 133 -1.57 -4.74 3.04
C LEU A 133 -1.51 -3.86 1.78
N MET A 134 -2.44 -4.04 0.85
CA MET A 134 -2.58 -3.21 -0.35
C MET A 134 -2.78 -1.72 0.00
N GLN A 135 -3.73 -1.45 0.90
CA GLN A 135 -3.97 -0.10 1.43
C GLN A 135 -2.76 0.45 2.22
N ALA A 136 -1.91 -0.41 2.81
CA ALA A 136 -0.68 0.02 3.45
C ALA A 136 0.40 0.40 2.44
N LYS A 137 0.61 -0.41 1.38
CA LYS A 137 1.52 -0.13 0.26
C LYS A 137 1.22 1.22 -0.37
N LEU A 138 0.00 1.42 -0.86
CA LEU A 138 -0.41 2.66 -1.54
C LEU A 138 -0.23 3.91 -0.66
N ARG A 139 -0.51 3.83 0.65
CA ARG A 139 -0.26 4.93 1.60
C ARG A 139 1.23 5.23 1.81
N LEU A 140 2.08 4.20 1.77
CA LEU A 140 3.54 4.37 1.89
C LEU A 140 4.12 4.97 0.61
N GLU A 141 3.67 4.52 -0.55
CA GLU A 141 4.09 5.04 -1.86
C GLU A 141 3.68 6.48 -2.07
N HIS A 142 2.42 6.81 -1.78
CA HIS A 142 1.94 8.19 -1.79
C HIS A 142 2.79 9.08 -0.85
N ARG A 143 3.13 8.60 0.36
CA ARG A 143 4.02 9.34 1.25
C ARG A 143 5.43 9.51 0.66
N LEU A 144 6.01 8.46 0.08
CA LEU A 144 7.35 8.52 -0.55
C LEU A 144 7.40 9.57 -1.67
N GLN A 145 6.35 9.64 -2.50
CA GLN A 145 6.20 10.66 -3.55
C GLN A 145 6.13 12.10 -2.97
N HIS A 146 5.52 12.27 -1.80
CA HIS A 146 5.38 13.58 -1.12
C HIS A 146 6.53 13.89 -0.15
N GLY A 147 7.78 13.56 -0.53
CA GLY A 147 8.98 13.83 0.27
C GLY A 147 9.26 12.83 1.40
N GLY A 148 8.48 11.74 1.49
CA GLY A 148 8.70 10.64 2.42
C GLY A 148 8.57 11.05 3.88
N TRP A 149 9.71 11.16 4.55
CA TRP A 149 9.83 11.61 5.93
C TRP A 149 11.02 12.58 6.10
N GLY A 150 11.37 13.33 5.04
CA GLY A 150 12.52 14.23 5.02
C GLY A 150 13.87 13.51 4.80
N SER A 151 14.98 14.20 5.04
CA SER A 151 16.33 13.67 4.86
C SER A 151 16.63 12.49 5.80
N VAL A 152 17.58 11.64 5.41
CA VAL A 152 18.18 10.65 6.32
C VAL A 152 19.00 11.39 7.38
N VAL A 153 19.02 10.91 8.62
CA VAL A 153 19.82 11.50 9.70
C VAL A 153 21.28 11.04 9.52
N PRO A 154 22.25 11.94 9.32
CA PRO A 154 23.60 11.58 8.84
C PRO A 154 24.57 11.01 9.91
N THR A 155 24.10 10.60 11.09
CA THR A 155 24.95 10.00 12.14
C THR A 155 24.38 8.68 12.64
N SER A 156 25.27 7.79 13.11
CA SER A 156 24.92 6.52 13.75
C SER A 156 24.52 6.67 15.22
N SER A 157 24.86 7.79 15.87
CA SER A 157 24.52 8.06 17.27
C SER A 157 24.31 9.55 17.52
N LEU A 158 23.33 9.86 18.36
CA LEU A 158 23.10 11.17 18.99
C LEU A 158 22.81 10.93 20.47
N ARG A 159 23.21 11.88 21.32
CA ARG A 159 22.97 11.86 22.78
C ARG A 159 22.14 13.05 23.23
N PRO A 160 21.36 12.93 24.33
CA PRO A 160 20.72 14.07 24.98
C PRO A 160 21.73 15.18 25.29
N GLY A 161 21.33 16.44 25.07
CA GLY A 161 22.18 17.63 25.21
C GLY A 161 23.02 18.00 23.97
N GLU A 162 23.22 17.09 23.02
CA GLU A 162 23.91 17.44 21.75
C GLU A 162 23.09 18.44 20.94
N SER A 163 23.77 19.26 20.12
CA SER A 163 23.11 20.31 19.32
C SER A 163 23.69 20.39 17.90
N GLY A 164 22.90 20.89 16.95
CA GLY A 164 23.34 21.19 15.58
C GLY A 164 22.48 20.56 14.48
N ASN A 165 22.96 20.66 13.24
CA ASN A 165 22.20 20.29 12.03
C ASN A 165 21.68 18.85 12.03
N THR A 166 22.43 17.92 12.64
CA THR A 166 22.05 16.50 12.77
C THR A 166 20.84 16.30 13.69
N VAL A 167 20.76 17.07 14.78
CA VAL A 167 19.61 17.08 15.69
C VAL A 167 18.40 17.74 15.02
N VAL A 168 18.61 18.81 14.26
CA VAL A 168 17.56 19.45 13.44
C VAL A 168 17.01 18.47 12.40
N ALA A 169 17.85 17.66 11.75
CA ALA A 169 17.43 16.61 10.82
C ALA A 169 16.60 15.52 11.53
N LEU A 170 17.06 15.03 12.71
CA LEU A 170 16.31 14.08 13.53
C LEU A 170 14.93 14.63 13.92
N ARG A 171 14.88 15.86 14.45
CA ARG A 171 13.66 16.57 14.84
C ARG A 171 12.68 16.65 13.65
N ASN A 172 13.14 17.15 12.51
CA ASN A 172 12.30 17.30 11.32
C ASN A 172 11.75 15.95 10.85
N ARG A 173 12.54 14.86 10.93
CA ARG A 173 12.08 13.51 10.61
C ARG A 173 11.08 12.96 11.63
N LEU A 174 11.27 13.19 12.94
CA LEU A 174 10.30 12.82 13.98
C LEU A 174 8.96 13.55 13.82
N VAL A 175 9.00 14.83 13.39
CA VAL A 175 7.81 15.62 13.04
C VAL A 175 7.13 15.03 11.81
N ALA A 176 7.86 14.76 10.73
CA ALA A 176 7.30 14.13 9.51
C ALA A 176 6.74 12.72 9.76
N MET A 177 7.28 11.98 10.73
CA MET A 177 6.75 10.68 11.18
C MET A 177 5.58 10.79 12.17
N GLY A 178 5.25 12.00 12.66
CA GLY A 178 4.15 12.23 13.60
C GLY A 178 4.45 11.86 15.07
N TYR A 179 5.73 11.73 15.45
CA TYR A 179 6.14 11.46 16.84
C TYR A 179 6.45 12.73 17.64
N LEU A 180 6.63 13.86 16.97
CA LEU A 180 6.99 15.14 17.59
C LEU A 180 6.14 16.27 16.97
N ARG A 181 5.73 17.26 17.77
CA ARG A 181 5.11 18.49 17.24
C ARG A 181 6.20 19.41 16.66
N PRO A 182 5.91 20.22 15.62
CA PRO A 182 6.86 21.19 15.09
C PRO A 182 7.48 22.06 16.20
N SER A 183 8.80 22.19 16.19
CA SER A 183 9.54 23.02 17.15
C SER A 183 10.79 23.62 16.50
N LEU A 184 11.31 24.69 17.09
CA LEU A 184 12.53 25.37 16.63
C LEU A 184 13.80 24.87 17.34
N SER A 185 13.68 23.96 18.33
CA SER A 185 14.80 23.45 19.12
C SER A 185 15.88 22.81 18.24
N ALA A 186 17.13 23.24 18.40
CA ALA A 186 18.31 22.70 17.70
C ALA A 186 19.15 21.76 18.60
N THR A 187 18.64 21.47 19.80
CA THR A 187 19.28 20.69 20.87
C THR A 187 18.47 19.44 21.14
N TYR A 188 19.14 18.33 21.47
CA TYR A 188 18.50 17.07 21.82
C TYR A 188 17.94 17.20 23.24
N ASP A 189 16.72 17.75 23.31
CA ASP A 189 15.96 17.97 24.54
C ASP A 189 15.08 16.77 24.93
N ASP A 190 14.48 16.84 26.12
CA ASP A 190 13.60 15.80 26.67
C ASP A 190 12.41 15.46 25.74
N ARG A 191 11.96 16.42 24.92
CA ARG A 191 10.83 16.22 23.99
C ARG A 191 11.28 15.40 22.78
N ILE A 192 12.47 15.66 22.25
CA ILE A 192 13.11 14.81 21.23
C ILE A 192 13.41 13.42 21.84
N GLU A 193 13.89 13.33 23.08
CA GLU A 193 14.12 12.03 23.73
C GLU A 193 12.85 11.20 23.89
N ALA A 194 11.74 11.81 24.32
CA ALA A 194 10.43 11.17 24.39
C ALA A 194 9.97 10.68 23.00
N ALA A 195 10.05 11.52 21.97
CA ALA A 195 9.65 11.15 20.61
C ALA A 195 10.52 10.02 20.02
N VAL A 196 11.82 10.00 20.29
CA VAL A 196 12.73 8.90 19.90
C VAL A 196 12.36 7.60 20.60
N ARG A 197 12.07 7.63 21.91
CA ARG A 197 11.62 6.45 22.66
C ARG A 197 10.32 5.88 22.13
N ASP A 198 9.34 6.74 21.82
CA ASP A 198 8.07 6.32 21.23
C ASP A 198 8.25 5.72 19.82
N PHE A 199 9.10 6.32 18.99
CA PHE A 199 9.46 5.78 17.67
C PHE A 199 10.13 4.41 17.78
N GLN A 200 11.16 4.29 18.62
CA GLN A 200 11.86 3.01 18.86
C GLN A 200 10.90 1.96 19.43
N CYS A 201 10.00 2.37 20.33
CA CYS A 201 8.99 1.49 20.90
C CYS A 201 8.06 0.93 19.83
N ARG A 202 7.39 1.78 19.03
CA ARG A 202 6.46 1.33 17.99
C ARG A 202 7.15 0.47 16.94
N SER A 203 8.38 0.84 16.56
CA SER A 203 9.20 0.06 15.62
C SER A 203 9.55 -1.34 16.16
N ARG A 204 9.78 -1.47 17.47
CA ARG A 204 10.03 -2.76 18.15
C ARG A 204 8.74 -3.55 18.46
N ALA A 205 7.60 -2.87 18.63
CA ALA A 205 6.31 -3.52 18.88
C ALA A 205 5.81 -4.32 17.67
N GLY A 206 6.14 -3.88 16.44
CA GLY A 206 5.96 -4.68 15.22
C GLY A 206 6.75 -6.02 15.22
N ALA A 207 7.77 -6.14 16.08
CA ALA A 207 8.54 -7.36 16.33
C ALA A 207 8.13 -8.08 17.65
N GLY A 208 6.88 -7.91 18.09
CA GLY A 208 6.27 -8.73 19.15
C GLY A 208 6.56 -8.33 20.60
N ARG A 209 7.28 -7.23 20.85
CA ARG A 209 7.58 -6.76 22.22
C ARG A 209 6.76 -5.52 22.60
N ARG A 210 5.86 -5.66 23.59
CA ARG A 210 5.15 -4.51 24.18
C ARG A 210 6.12 -3.70 25.06
N CYS A 211 6.34 -2.44 24.74
CA CYS A 211 7.01 -1.53 25.66
C CYS A 211 6.03 -1.16 26.77
N ARG A 212 6.45 -1.36 28.02
CA ARG A 212 5.71 -0.90 29.20
C ARG A 212 6.31 0.43 29.61
N HIS A 213 5.76 1.55 29.14
CA HIS A 213 6.17 2.88 29.63
C HIS A 213 5.08 3.50 30.50
N GLN A 214 5.53 3.94 31.66
CA GLN A 214 4.73 4.60 32.67
C GLN A 214 4.36 5.98 32.15
N HIS A 215 3.08 6.31 32.09
CA HIS A 215 2.64 7.70 31.95
C HIS A 215 2.94 8.44 33.25
N HIS A 216 4.18 8.91 33.43
CA HIS A 216 4.47 9.94 34.42
C HIS A 216 4.02 11.30 33.87
N ALA A 217 2.70 11.48 33.86
CA ALA A 217 2.09 12.81 33.89
C ALA A 217 2.39 13.45 35.26
N ARG A 218 3.62 13.95 35.42
CA ARG A 218 3.98 14.92 36.45
C ARG A 218 3.92 16.31 35.82
N ASP A 219 2.71 16.73 35.47
CA ASP A 219 2.45 18.16 35.37
C ASP A 219 2.07 18.66 36.78
N GLN A 220 2.70 19.75 37.19
CA GLN A 220 2.69 20.19 38.58
C GLN A 220 1.59 21.23 38.81
N HIS A 221 1.16 21.34 40.07
CA HIS A 221 0.29 22.37 40.68
C HIS A 221 -1.11 21.92 41.09
N ARG A 222 -1.21 21.45 42.35
CA ARG A 222 -2.44 21.55 43.16
C ARG A 222 -2.05 21.90 44.62
N PRO A 223 -2.23 23.14 45.08
CA PRO A 223 -2.11 23.45 46.50
C PRO A 223 -3.21 22.74 47.32
N ARG A 224 -2.92 22.48 48.60
CA ARG A 224 -3.82 21.75 49.52
C ARG A 224 -4.92 22.65 50.10
N ARG A 225 -5.98 21.98 50.58
CA ARG A 225 -7.27 22.51 51.08
C ARG A 225 -7.19 23.54 52.22
N ALA A 226 -8.05 24.56 52.13
CA ALA A 226 -8.91 25.13 53.18
C ALA A 226 -9.97 26.02 52.48
N ALA A 227 -11.24 26.16 52.90
CA ALA A 227 -12.07 25.44 53.88
C ALA A 227 -13.55 25.43 53.39
N ALA A 228 -14.56 25.64 54.25
CA ALA A 228 -15.96 25.91 53.88
C ALA A 228 -16.57 26.98 54.80
N VAL A 229 -17.40 27.87 54.25
CA VAL A 229 -18.49 28.61 54.95
C VAL A 229 -19.63 28.84 53.95
N ASP A 230 -20.86 28.68 54.44
CA ASP A 230 -22.14 28.94 53.77
C ASP A 230 -22.59 30.40 53.97
N HIS A 231 -23.29 30.99 52.99
CA HIS A 231 -24.50 31.81 53.18
C HIS A 231 -25.02 32.33 51.83
N GLY A 232 -26.35 32.34 51.67
CA GLY A 232 -27.05 32.86 50.49
C GLY A 232 -27.50 34.33 50.63
N GLY A 233 -28.22 34.83 49.63
CA GLY A 233 -28.84 36.16 49.68
C GLY A 233 -29.14 36.74 48.29
N ASP A 234 -30.39 37.16 48.11
CA ASP A 234 -31.00 37.79 46.93
C ASP A 234 -30.24 38.93 46.22
N GLY A 235 -30.68 39.24 44.99
CA GLY A 235 -30.90 40.66 44.65
C GLY A 235 -30.71 41.12 43.20
N ALA A 236 -31.82 41.43 42.53
CA ALA A 236 -32.00 42.35 41.38
C ALA A 236 -31.22 42.07 40.05
N ARG A 237 -31.86 41.94 38.87
CA ARG A 237 -32.76 42.82 38.06
C ARG A 237 -32.06 43.90 37.21
N ALA A 238 -32.36 43.83 35.90
CA ALA A 238 -32.38 44.92 34.90
C ALA A 238 -30.99 45.38 34.36
N LEU A 239 -30.78 45.79 33.11
CA LEU A 239 -31.68 46.21 31.99
C LEU A 239 -31.14 45.82 30.59
N ALA A 240 -32.04 45.88 29.59
CA ALA A 240 -31.83 46.28 28.17
C ALA A 240 -31.13 45.36 27.13
N GLU A 241 -31.97 44.69 26.33
CA GLU A 241 -31.85 44.46 24.88
C GLU A 241 -31.92 45.78 24.04
N PRO A 242 -31.86 45.77 22.68
CA PRO A 242 -31.08 44.96 21.74
C PRO A 242 -30.48 45.79 20.57
N ALA A 243 -29.68 45.17 19.68
CA ALA A 243 -29.42 45.69 18.33
C ALA A 243 -29.46 44.57 17.28
N ARG A 244 -30.06 44.86 16.12
CA ARG A 244 -30.46 43.88 15.08
C ARG A 244 -29.36 43.63 14.05
N GLY A 245 -29.36 42.43 13.47
CA GLY A 245 -28.53 42.08 12.31
C GLY A 245 -28.90 40.73 11.68
N GLN A 246 -29.96 40.69 10.87
CA GLN A 246 -30.32 39.53 10.03
C GLN A 246 -29.72 39.71 8.63
N GLY A 247 -29.14 38.65 8.05
CA GLY A 247 -28.66 38.63 6.66
C GLY A 247 -27.98 37.29 6.33
N PRO A 248 -28.28 36.63 5.19
CA PRO A 248 -28.26 35.16 5.13
C PRO A 248 -27.02 34.50 4.53
N ALA A 249 -27.00 33.17 4.64
CA ALA A 249 -25.94 32.27 4.20
C ALA A 249 -25.73 32.19 2.68
N ALA A 250 -24.51 31.82 2.29
CA ALA A 250 -24.18 31.35 0.94
C ALA A 250 -23.26 30.11 1.02
N HIS A 251 -23.77 28.95 0.57
CA HIS A 251 -22.94 27.78 0.27
C HIS A 251 -22.32 27.93 -1.12
N PRO A 252 -21.06 27.49 -1.27
CA PRO A 252 -20.73 26.57 -2.37
C PRO A 252 -19.77 25.45 -1.90
N GLY A 253 -19.75 24.25 -2.46
CA GLY A 253 -20.59 23.61 -3.47
C GLY A 253 -20.08 22.18 -3.69
N GLU A 254 -20.94 21.20 -3.92
CA GLU A 254 -20.52 19.80 -4.07
C GLU A 254 -19.74 19.56 -5.38
N PRO A 255 -18.67 18.75 -5.39
CA PRO A 255 -18.05 18.31 -6.63
C PRO A 255 -18.96 17.31 -7.37
N ARG A 256 -19.25 17.62 -8.64
CA ARG A 256 -20.08 16.79 -9.54
C ARG A 256 -19.52 15.36 -9.65
N ARG A 257 -20.40 14.36 -9.52
CA ARG A 257 -20.11 12.99 -9.96
C ARG A 257 -20.08 12.95 -11.49
N LEU A 258 -19.00 12.41 -12.06
CA LEU A 258 -18.92 12.12 -13.50
C LEU A 258 -19.84 10.95 -13.84
N SER A 259 -20.55 11.07 -14.97
CA SER A 259 -21.49 10.05 -15.47
C SER A 259 -20.83 9.13 -16.49
N ARG A 260 -21.41 7.96 -16.69
CA ARG A 260 -20.83 6.80 -17.41
C ARG A 260 -20.96 6.89 -18.94
N ALA A 261 -20.82 8.09 -19.51
CA ALA A 261 -21.13 8.38 -20.93
C ALA A 261 -19.91 8.70 -21.81
N ASP A 262 -18.76 9.03 -21.22
CA ASP A 262 -17.62 9.63 -21.95
C ASP A 262 -16.59 8.60 -22.47
N TYR A 263 -17.03 7.39 -22.82
CA TYR A 263 -16.21 6.39 -23.53
C TYR A 263 -17.01 5.76 -24.69
N ARG A 264 -16.68 6.20 -25.90
CA ARG A 264 -16.95 5.56 -27.19
C ARG A 264 -15.74 5.74 -28.09
#